data_AF-A0A0F8Y2Q5-F1
#
_entry.id   AF-A0A0F8Y2Q5-F1
#
_cell.length_a   1.000
_cell.length_b   1.000
_cell.length_c   1.000
_cell.angle_alpha   90.00
_cell.angle_beta   90.00
_cell.angle_gamma   90.00
#
_symmetry.space_group_name_H-M   'P 1'
#
loop_
_entity.id
_entity.type
_entity.pdbx_description
1 polymer ?
#
loop_
_entity_poly.entity_id
_entity_poly.type
_entity_poly.pdbx_seq_one_letter_code
_entity_poly.pdbx_strand_id
1 'polypeptide(L)'
;MQANFIKHPGGAFVPASDEDKEFADKIGAGEVVRLKFTRMRNYQFFKKWHSLVRLAFDYWEPPELPDDPEKPWMKEVTPQKSYERFRKDITIRAGYFYAVYRLDGTLRIEAESIAWGSMTEETFEK
;
A
#
# COMPACT_ATOMS: atom_id res chain seq x y z
N MET A 1 9.98 -1.35 -6.42
CA MET A 1 10.26 -2.18 -5.22
C MET A 1 10.89 -1.29 -4.17
N GLN A 2 10.37 -1.31 -2.93
CA GLN A 2 10.88 -0.56 -1.79
C GLN A 2 11.11 -1.55 -0.66
N ALA A 3 12.28 -1.51 -0.03
CA ALA A 3 12.63 -2.35 1.12
C ALA A 3 13.18 -1.45 2.23
N ASN A 4 12.87 -1.81 3.49
CA ASN A 4 13.16 -0.99 4.65
C ASN A 4 14.37 -1.52 5.42
N PHE A 5 15.27 -0.62 5.81
CA PHE A 5 16.51 -0.97 6.50
C PHE A 5 16.74 -0.09 7.74
N ILE A 6 17.29 -0.69 8.79
CA ILE A 6 17.71 -0.03 10.03
C ILE A 6 19.24 0.06 10.04
N LYS A 7 19.77 1.23 10.41
CA LYS A 7 21.22 1.45 10.53
C LYS A 7 21.70 0.95 11.90
N HIS A 8 22.60 -0.04 11.90
CA HIS A 8 23.28 -0.49 13.11
C HIS A 8 24.49 0.40 13.48
N PRO A 9 24.96 0.36 14.74
CA PRO A 9 26.09 1.19 15.22
C PRO A 9 27.42 0.97 14.46
N GLY A 10 27.55 -0.12 13.70
CA GLY A 10 28.70 -0.40 12.83
C GLY A 10 28.58 0.15 11.40
N GLY A 11 27.56 0.96 11.11
CA GLY A 11 27.31 1.50 9.76
C GLY A 11 26.66 0.51 8.78
N ALA A 12 26.45 -0.74 9.20
CA ALA A 12 25.71 -1.73 8.44
C ALA A 12 24.20 -1.42 8.43
N PHE A 13 23.55 -1.65 7.30
CA PHE A 13 22.10 -1.60 7.15
C PHE A 13 21.54 -3.01 7.24
N VAL A 14 20.59 -3.23 8.14
CA VAL A 14 19.94 -4.53 8.37
C VAL A 14 18.47 -4.42 7.97
N PRO A 15 17.88 -5.45 7.31
CA PRO A 15 16.46 -5.46 6.97
C PRO A 15 15.57 -5.20 8.19
N ALA A 16 14.53 -4.39 8.04
CA ALA A 16 13.63 -4.01 9.14
C ALA A 16 12.53 -5.05 9.44
N SER A 17 12.31 -6.00 8.52
CA SER A 17 11.32 -7.08 8.60
C SER A 17 11.82 -8.34 7.88
N ASP A 18 11.21 -9.49 8.17
CA ASP A 18 11.55 -10.76 7.50
C ASP A 18 11.27 -10.72 5.99
N GLU A 19 10.22 -10.00 5.56
CA GLU A 19 9.94 -9.74 4.14
C GLU A 19 11.06 -8.90 3.47
N ASP A 20 11.67 -7.96 4.20
CA ASP A 20 12.78 -7.15 3.69
C ASP A 20 14.07 -7.99 3.57
N LYS A 21 14.18 -9.05 4.37
CA LYS A 21 15.32 -9.98 4.38
C LYS A 21 15.34 -10.86 3.13
N GLU A 22 14.19 -11.39 2.72
CA GLU A 22 14.08 -12.13 1.46
C GLU A 22 14.45 -11.29 0.23
N PHE A 23 14.25 -9.96 0.31
CA PHE A 23 14.70 -9.05 -0.73
C PHE A 23 16.21 -8.81 -0.69
N ALA A 24 16.78 -8.66 0.50
CA ALA A 24 18.22 -8.52 0.67
C ALA A 24 18.97 -9.79 0.22
N ASP A 25 18.43 -10.97 0.49
CA ASP A 25 19.03 -12.27 0.11
C ASP A 25 19.02 -12.50 -1.41
N LYS A 26 18.17 -11.79 -2.17
CA LYS A 26 18.17 -11.80 -3.64
C LYS A 26 19.32 -10.98 -4.24
N ILE A 27 19.94 -10.10 -3.46
CA ILE A 27 21.08 -9.28 -3.91
C ILE A 27 22.37 -10.05 -3.61
N GLY A 28 23.18 -10.30 -4.64
CA GLY A 28 24.42 -11.05 -4.49
C GLY A 28 25.45 -10.30 -3.63
N ALA A 29 26.17 -11.02 -2.77
CA ALA A 29 27.28 -10.44 -2.02
C ALA A 29 28.36 -9.89 -2.98
N GLY A 30 28.62 -8.58 -2.93
CA GLY A 30 29.59 -7.89 -3.79
C GLY A 30 28.98 -7.07 -4.94
N GLU A 31 27.67 -7.06 -5.10
CA GLU A 31 26.99 -6.29 -6.16
C GLU A 31 26.81 -4.82 -5.77
N VAL A 32 27.12 -3.89 -6.69
CA VAL A 32 26.96 -2.44 -6.46
C VAL A 32 25.52 -2.04 -6.76
N VAL A 33 24.73 -1.80 -5.71
CA VAL A 33 23.32 -1.41 -5.84
C VAL A 33 23.13 0.08 -5.59
N ARG A 34 22.42 0.75 -6.51
CA ARG A 34 21.97 2.14 -6.30
C ARG A 34 20.71 2.14 -5.44
N LEU A 35 20.84 2.57 -4.19
CA LEU A 35 19.71 2.70 -3.27
C LEU A 35 19.20 4.15 -3.22
N LYS A 36 17.88 4.33 -3.34
CA LYS A 36 17.22 5.60 -3.03
C LYS A 36 16.75 5.56 -1.58
N PHE A 37 17.51 6.16 -0.68
CA PHE A 37 17.14 6.25 0.72
C PHE A 37 16.02 7.27 0.91
N THR A 38 14.92 6.83 1.52
CA THR A 38 13.84 7.69 1.98
C THR A 38 13.72 7.51 3.48
N ARG A 39 14.00 8.56 4.26
CA ARG A 39 13.94 8.52 5.72
C ARG A 39 12.47 8.45 6.17
N MET A 40 12.00 7.26 6.51
CA MET A 40 10.69 7.09 7.14
C MET A 40 10.81 7.41 8.62
N ARG A 41 10.42 8.63 8.99
CA ARG A 41 10.43 9.10 10.39
C ARG A 41 9.57 8.22 11.30
N ASN A 42 8.49 7.64 10.75
CA ASN A 42 7.47 6.89 11.48
C ASN A 42 7.24 5.48 10.92
N TYR A 43 8.32 4.69 10.83
CA TYR A 43 8.27 3.32 10.31
C TYR A 43 7.32 2.38 11.06
N GLN A 44 7.23 2.51 12.39
CA GLN A 44 6.37 1.65 13.21
C GLN A 44 4.88 1.80 12.86
N PHE A 45 4.43 3.03 12.57
CA PHE A 45 3.05 3.30 12.15
C PHE A 45 2.76 2.73 10.77
N PHE A 46 3.70 2.90 9.82
CA PHE A 46 3.61 2.27 8.51
C PHE A 46 3.45 0.75 8.62
N LYS A 47 4.27 0.10 9.46
CA LYS A 47 4.21 -1.34 9.70
C LYS A 47 2.86 -1.76 10.30
N LYS A 48 2.40 -1.08 11.37
CA LYS A 48 1.10 -1.34 12.00
C LYS A 48 -0.05 -1.22 11.02
N TRP A 49 -0.12 -0.10 10.30
CA TRP A 49 -1.18 0.15 9.33
C TRP A 49 -1.19 -0.89 8.22
N HIS A 50 -0.02 -1.22 7.65
CA HIS A 50 0.05 -2.20 6.58
C HIS A 50 -0.35 -3.59 7.04
N SER A 51 0.06 -4.01 8.25
CA SER A 51 -0.36 -5.28 8.85
C SER A 51 -1.88 -5.33 9.09
N LEU A 52 -2.47 -4.25 9.57
CA LEU A 52 -3.92 -4.17 9.78
C LEU A 52 -4.71 -4.23 8.47
N VAL A 53 -4.25 -3.52 7.44
CA VAL A 53 -4.90 -3.53 6.13
C VAL A 53 -4.78 -4.90 5.46
N ARG A 54 -3.63 -5.58 5.60
CA ARG A 54 -3.48 -6.99 5.15
C ARG A 54 -4.44 -7.91 5.86
N LEU A 55 -4.52 -7.83 7.19
CA LEU A 55 -5.47 -8.63 7.97
C LEU A 55 -6.91 -8.37 7.50
N ALA A 56 -7.32 -7.11 7.41
CA ALA A 56 -8.66 -6.76 6.94
C ALA A 56 -8.94 -7.26 5.51
N PHE A 57 -7.93 -7.22 4.64
CA PHE A 57 -8.04 -7.77 3.29
C PHE A 57 -8.24 -9.28 3.31
N ASP A 58 -7.53 -10.01 4.16
CA ASP A 58 -7.66 -11.46 4.27
C ASP A 58 -9.08 -11.86 4.70
N TYR A 59 -9.66 -11.15 5.68
CA TYR A 59 -11.02 -11.38 6.18
C TYR A 59 -12.14 -10.84 5.26
N TRP A 60 -11.83 -9.93 4.35
CA TRP A 60 -12.85 -9.33 3.48
C TRP A 60 -13.14 -10.21 2.26
N GLU A 61 -14.43 -10.46 2.00
CA GLU A 61 -14.90 -11.12 0.79
C GLU A 61 -15.64 -10.11 -0.11
N PRO A 62 -15.32 -10.06 -1.41
CA PRO A 62 -16.00 -9.15 -2.32
C PRO A 62 -17.46 -9.58 -2.51
N PRO A 63 -18.40 -8.62 -2.58
CA PRO A 63 -19.79 -8.95 -2.89
C PRO A 63 -19.90 -9.54 -4.30
N GLU A 64 -20.89 -10.40 -4.50
CA GLU A 64 -21.23 -10.91 -5.83
C GLU A 64 -21.63 -9.77 -6.76
N LEU A 65 -21.30 -9.93 -8.04
CA LEU A 65 -21.66 -8.93 -9.04
C LEU A 65 -23.19 -8.86 -9.19
N PRO A 66 -23.80 -7.67 -9.17
CA PRO A 66 -25.21 -7.53 -9.46
C PRO A 66 -25.56 -8.09 -10.85
N ASP A 67 -26.64 -8.87 -10.94
CA ASP A 67 -27.19 -9.32 -12.22
C ASP A 67 -27.91 -8.15 -12.88
N ASP A 68 -27.15 -7.35 -13.63
CA ASP A 68 -27.63 -6.14 -14.28
C ASP A 68 -27.95 -6.43 -15.77
N PRO A 69 -29.23 -6.34 -16.20
CA PRO A 69 -29.64 -6.66 -17.57
C PRO A 69 -28.98 -5.78 -18.63
N GLU A 70 -28.55 -4.57 -18.27
CA GLU A 70 -27.95 -3.59 -19.18
C GLU A 70 -26.46 -3.86 -19.47
N LYS A 71 -25.80 -4.71 -18.69
CA LYS A 71 -24.36 -5.02 -18.84
C LYS A 71 -24.11 -6.52 -18.85
N PRO A 72 -24.49 -7.22 -19.94
CA PRO A 72 -24.34 -8.68 -20.05
C PRO A 72 -22.88 -9.14 -19.90
N TRP A 73 -21.93 -8.32 -20.37
CA TRP A 73 -20.49 -8.56 -20.25
C TRP A 73 -20.00 -8.69 -18.80
N MET A 74 -20.75 -8.15 -17.83
CA MET A 74 -20.38 -8.16 -16.42
C MET A 74 -20.50 -9.57 -15.82
N LYS A 75 -21.31 -10.47 -16.40
CA LYS A 75 -21.40 -11.89 -16.00
C LYS A 75 -20.19 -12.73 -16.41
N GLU A 76 -19.45 -12.31 -17.43
CA GLU A 76 -18.30 -13.05 -17.96
C GLU A 76 -16.97 -12.63 -17.30
N VAL A 77 -16.97 -11.52 -16.55
CA VAL A 77 -15.78 -11.01 -15.87
C VAL A 77 -15.73 -11.55 -14.45
N THR A 78 -14.75 -12.39 -14.14
CA THR A 78 -14.42 -12.75 -12.75
C THR A 78 -13.56 -11.65 -12.11
N PRO A 79 -14.09 -10.87 -11.15
CA PRO A 79 -13.32 -9.81 -10.50
C PRO A 79 -12.20 -10.42 -9.67
N GLN A 80 -10.99 -9.88 -9.79
CA GLN A 80 -9.89 -10.29 -8.92
C GLN A 80 -9.94 -9.52 -7.60
N LYS A 81 -9.73 -10.23 -6.49
CA LYS A 81 -9.53 -9.63 -5.17
C LYS A 81 -8.18 -8.90 -5.15
N SER A 82 -8.17 -7.60 -5.41
CA SER A 82 -6.95 -6.78 -5.49
C SER A 82 -6.66 -6.06 -4.18
N TYR A 83 -5.52 -6.39 -3.55
CA TYR A 83 -5.06 -5.74 -2.32
C TYR A 83 -4.83 -4.24 -2.51
N GLU A 84 -4.24 -3.84 -3.65
CA GLU A 84 -3.98 -2.43 -3.92
C GLU A 84 -5.27 -1.61 -4.02
N ARG A 85 -6.31 -2.18 -4.63
CA ARG A 85 -7.63 -1.54 -4.71
C ARG A 85 -8.26 -1.42 -3.33
N PHE A 86 -8.29 -2.51 -2.58
CA PHE A 86 -8.84 -2.55 -1.22
C PHE A 86 -8.17 -1.53 -0.29
N ARG A 87 -6.84 -1.47 -0.33
CA ARG A 87 -6.04 -0.49 0.41
C ARG A 87 -6.46 0.94 0.07
N LYS A 88 -6.60 1.28 -1.23
CA LYS A 88 -7.04 2.62 -1.67
C LYS A 88 -8.46 2.92 -1.18
N ASP A 89 -9.36 1.95 -1.25
CA ASP A 89 -10.75 2.12 -0.80
C ASP A 89 -10.85 2.37 0.72
N ILE A 90 -10.02 1.71 1.54
CA ILE A 90 -9.90 2.01 2.98
C ILE A 90 -9.38 3.44 3.20
N THR A 91 -8.34 3.85 2.48
CA THR A 91 -7.77 5.20 2.60
C THR A 91 -8.79 6.29 2.22
N ILE A 92 -9.58 6.07 1.17
CA ILE A 92 -10.69 6.97 0.78
C ILE A 92 -11.75 7.01 1.88
N ARG A 93 -12.16 5.85 2.41
CA ARG A 93 -13.15 5.78 3.51
C ARG A 93 -12.68 6.47 4.79
N ALA A 94 -11.37 6.49 5.03
CA ALA A 94 -10.76 7.24 6.14
C ALA A 94 -10.69 8.76 5.90
N GLY A 95 -11.18 9.26 4.76
CA GLY A 95 -11.22 10.70 4.45
C GLY A 95 -9.98 11.24 3.73
N TYR A 96 -9.01 10.39 3.40
CA TYR A 96 -7.77 10.79 2.73
C TYR A 96 -7.88 10.58 1.21
N PHE A 97 -8.55 11.50 0.53
CA PHE A 97 -8.76 11.42 -0.91
C PHE A 97 -8.80 12.79 -1.59
N TYR A 98 -8.57 12.77 -2.90
CA TYR A 98 -8.74 13.92 -3.77
C TYR A 98 -9.57 13.54 -4.99
N ALA A 99 -10.30 14.50 -5.55
CA ALA A 99 -11.12 14.30 -6.72
C ALA A 99 -10.37 14.74 -7.98
N VAL A 100 -10.39 13.89 -9.00
CA VAL A 100 -9.82 14.15 -10.33
C VAL A 100 -10.85 13.94 -11.42
N TYR A 101 -10.75 14.70 -12.50
CA TYR A 101 -11.53 14.45 -13.70
C TYR A 101 -10.86 13.39 -14.57
N ARG A 102 -11.67 12.46 -15.08
CA ARG A 102 -11.26 11.57 -16.15
C ARG A 102 -11.33 12.29 -17.50
N LEU A 103 -10.72 11.67 -18.51
CA LEU A 103 -10.75 12.14 -19.90
C LEU A 103 -12.19 12.23 -20.47
N ASP A 104 -13.11 11.42 -19.95
CA ASP A 104 -14.53 11.43 -20.32
C ASP A 104 -15.35 12.50 -19.55
N GLY A 105 -14.70 13.33 -18.71
CA GLY A 105 -15.35 14.34 -17.90
C GLY A 105 -15.99 13.82 -16.61
N THR A 106 -15.95 12.51 -16.35
CA THR A 106 -16.51 11.94 -15.12
C THR A 106 -15.60 12.18 -13.92
N LEU A 107 -16.21 12.37 -12.75
CA LEU A 107 -15.48 12.54 -11.49
C LEU A 107 -14.94 11.18 -11.02
N ARG A 108 -13.68 11.16 -10.62
CA ARG A 108 -13.03 10.01 -9.99
C ARG A 108 -12.40 10.44 -8.68
N ILE A 109 -12.68 9.68 -7.63
CA ILE A 109 -12.02 9.85 -6.34
C ILE A 109 -10.78 8.95 -6.33
N GLU A 110 -9.63 9.52 -5.99
CA GLU A 110 -8.37 8.81 -5.82
C GLU A 110 -7.86 8.96 -4.39
N ALA A 111 -7.27 7.88 -3.87
CA ALA A 111 -6.70 7.88 -2.53
C ALA A 111 -5.45 8.75 -2.48
N GLU A 112 -5.33 9.59 -1.46
CA GLU A 112 -4.07 10.28 -1.19
C GLU A 112 -2.99 9.26 -0.80
N SER A 113 -1.79 9.44 -1.35
CA SER A 113 -0.65 8.65 -0.89
C SER A 113 -0.33 9.07 0.54
N ILE A 114 -0.58 8.18 1.50
CA ILE A 114 -0.23 8.43 2.89
C ILE A 114 1.27 8.64 3.00
N ALA A 115 1.68 9.88 3.25
CA ALA A 115 3.07 10.27 3.40
C ALA A 115 3.55 9.93 4.82
N TRP A 116 3.77 8.63 5.07
CA TRP A 116 4.22 8.10 6.37
C TRP A 116 5.50 8.76 6.90
N GLY A 117 6.35 9.28 6.02
CA GLY A 117 7.57 10.00 6.39
C GLY A 117 7.34 11.38 7.01
N SER A 118 6.15 11.98 6.81
CA SER A 118 5.79 13.32 7.28
C SER A 118 4.55 13.36 8.18
N MET A 119 3.81 12.25 8.34
CA MET A 119 2.70 12.16 9.28
C MET A 119 3.17 12.33 10.72
N THR A 120 2.50 13.18 11.48
CA THR A 120 2.62 13.25 12.95
C THR A 120 1.72 12.20 13.62
N GLU A 121 2.00 11.88 14.87
CA GLU A 121 1.21 10.93 15.68
C GLU A 121 -0.25 11.39 15.84
N GLU A 122 -0.48 12.69 16.09
CA GLU A 122 -1.83 13.28 16.11
C GLU A 122 -2.61 13.12 14.80
N THR A 123 -1.92 13.09 13.66
CA THR A 123 -2.57 12.86 12.35
C THR A 123 -2.89 11.38 12.14
N PHE A 124 -2.16 10.48 12.79
CA PHE A 124 -2.43 9.04 12.72
C PHE A 124 -3.60 8.60 13.61
N GLU A 125 -3.76 9.22 14.78
CA GLU A 125 -4.79 8.83 15.76
C GLU A 125 -6.16 9.52 15.58
N LYS A 126 -6.27 10.48 14.65
CA LYS A 126 -7.54 11.09 14.24
C LYS A 126 -8.32 10.19 13.29
#